data_AF-A0ABD5LXE9-F1
#
_entry.id   AF-A0ABD5LXE9-F1
#
_cell.length_a   1.000
_cell.length_b   1.000
_cell.length_c   1.000
_cell.angle_alpha   90.00
_cell.angle_beta   90.00
_cell.angle_gamma   90.00
#
_symmetry.space_group_name_H-M   'P 1'
#
loop_
_entity.id
_entity.type
_entity.pdbx_description
1 polymer ?
#
loop_
_entity_poly.entity_id
_entity_poly.type
_entity_poly.pdbx_seq_one_letter_code
_entity_poly.pdbx_strand_id
1 'polypeptide(L)'
;MTHFTIAIDKCSETDLQKSIKLTWKSNELVDIDGNHFLITKGDSGALLGIIDNNGRSVIWNKPMTIGDVSVVDGSQQFEFGVFVRKPAIGEIKIGEFSSIVTFNVEYE
;
A
#
# COMPACT_ATOMS: atom_id res chain seq x y z
N MET A 1 9.98 -3.11 -9.24
CA MET A 1 8.65 -2.97 -8.63
C MET A 1 8.05 -4.36 -8.58
N THR A 2 7.35 -4.68 -7.50
CA THR A 2 6.70 -5.97 -7.27
C THR A 2 5.22 -5.72 -7.04
N HIS A 3 4.36 -6.37 -7.81
CA HIS A 3 2.91 -6.28 -7.63
C HIS A 3 2.44 -7.33 -6.62
N PHE A 4 1.38 -7.00 -5.89
CA PHE A 4 0.72 -7.90 -4.96
C PHE A 4 -0.78 -7.59 -4.89
N THR A 5 -1.55 -8.60 -4.50
CA THR A 5 -3.00 -8.50 -4.38
C THR A 5 -3.42 -8.75 -2.94
N ILE A 6 -4.35 -7.94 -2.44
CA ILE A 6 -5.11 -8.22 -1.22
C ILE A 6 -6.52 -8.61 -1.66
N ALA A 7 -6.93 -9.83 -1.32
CA ALA A 7 -8.28 -10.31 -1.56
C ALA A 7 -9.08 -10.27 -0.25
N ILE A 8 -10.32 -9.79 -0.32
CA ILE A 8 -11.30 -9.93 0.76
C ILE A 8 -12.28 -11.00 0.32
N ASP A 9 -12.18 -12.16 0.97
CA ASP A 9 -13.05 -13.31 0.74
C ASP A 9 -14.35 -13.21 1.53
N LYS A 10 -15.42 -13.82 0.99
CA LYS A 10 -16.76 -13.91 1.61
C LYS A 10 -17.45 -12.55 1.82
N CYS A 11 -17.25 -11.58 0.92
CA CYS A 11 -18.19 -10.48 0.80
C CYS A 11 -19.56 -11.07 0.44
N SER A 12 -20.56 -10.94 1.31
CA SER A 12 -21.93 -11.30 0.95
C SER A 12 -22.37 -10.44 -0.24
N GLU A 13 -23.34 -10.88 -1.08
CA GLU A 13 -23.85 -10.06 -2.19
C GLU A 13 -24.34 -8.67 -1.72
N THR A 14 -24.75 -8.57 -0.45
CA THR A 14 -25.10 -7.33 0.24
C THR A 14 -23.90 -6.47 0.67
N ASP A 15 -22.74 -7.05 0.93
CA ASP A 15 -21.49 -6.31 1.23
C ASP A 15 -20.75 -5.91 -0.04
N LEU A 16 -21.02 -6.58 -1.18
CA LEU A 16 -20.54 -6.15 -2.49
C LEU A 16 -21.08 -4.77 -2.91
N GLN A 17 -22.21 -4.34 -2.34
CA GLN A 17 -22.82 -3.02 -2.59
C GLN A 17 -22.40 -1.93 -1.58
N LYS A 18 -21.74 -2.30 -0.48
CA LYS A 18 -21.30 -1.33 0.53
C LYS A 18 -20.03 -0.63 0.09
N SER A 19 -19.95 0.67 0.34
CA SER A 19 -18.72 1.42 0.14
C SER A 19 -17.69 0.99 1.18
N ILE A 20 -16.62 0.35 0.72
CA ILE A 20 -15.46 0.05 1.56
C ILE A 20 -14.46 1.19 1.52
N LYS A 21 -13.91 1.53 2.69
CA LYS A 21 -12.81 2.48 2.83
C LYS A 21 -11.56 1.72 3.19
N LEU A 22 -10.52 1.83 2.35
CA LEU A 22 -9.21 1.30 2.65
C LEU A 22 -8.32 2.40 3.19
N THR A 23 -7.47 2.08 4.16
CA THR A 23 -6.44 3.01 4.63
C THR A 23 -5.13 2.27 4.85
N TRP A 24 -4.07 2.69 4.18
CA TRP A 24 -2.70 2.32 4.52
C TRP A 24 -2.22 3.20 5.69
N LYS A 25 -1.82 2.57 6.80
CA LYS A 25 -1.36 3.26 8.01
C LYS A 25 0.09 2.93 8.34
N SER A 26 0.84 3.98 8.64
CA SER A 26 2.20 3.91 9.16
C SER A 26 2.57 5.25 9.81
N ASN A 27 3.40 5.19 10.85
CA ASN A 27 4.03 6.36 11.45
C ASN A 27 5.53 6.47 11.09
N GLU A 28 6.09 5.45 10.41
CA GLU A 28 7.50 5.40 10.01
C GLU A 28 7.62 5.83 8.54
N LEU A 29 7.40 7.12 8.28
CA LEU A 29 7.36 7.70 6.94
C LEU A 29 8.37 8.83 6.77
N VAL A 30 8.89 8.98 5.55
CA VAL A 30 9.69 10.12 5.11
C VAL A 30 9.07 10.74 3.86
N ASP A 31 8.99 12.07 3.83
CA ASP A 31 8.59 12.81 2.62
C ASP A 31 9.80 13.06 1.72
N ILE A 32 9.65 12.73 0.45
CA ILE A 32 10.60 13.08 -0.60
C ILE A 32 9.81 13.56 -1.82
N ASP A 33 10.00 14.81 -2.19
CA ASP A 33 9.32 15.45 -3.33
C ASP A 33 7.78 15.35 -3.24
N GLY A 34 7.21 15.49 -2.03
CA GLY A 34 5.78 15.41 -1.79
C GLY A 34 5.19 14.00 -1.84
N ASN A 35 6.05 12.96 -1.89
CA ASN A 35 5.65 11.56 -1.80
C ASN A 35 6.16 10.96 -0.49
N HIS A 36 5.31 10.15 0.16
CA HIS A 36 5.65 9.49 1.41
C HIS A 36 6.14 8.06 1.18
N PHE A 37 7.31 7.76 1.73
CA PHE A 37 7.95 6.45 1.67
C PHE A 37 8.12 5.88 3.07
N LEU A 38 8.01 4.56 3.18
CA LEU A 38 8.28 3.82 4.40
C LEU A 38 9.78 3.80 4.68
N ILE A 39 10.11 4.16 5.91
CA ILE A 39 11.41 3.87 6.48
C ILE A 39 11.49 2.36 6.71
N THR A 40 12.61 1.76 6.34
CA THR A 40 12.85 0.34 6.55
C THR A 40 13.82 0.12 7.71
N LYS A 41 13.72 -1.05 8.34
CA LYS A 41 14.68 -1.60 9.28
C LYS A 41 15.69 -2.45 8.53
N GLY A 42 16.95 -2.40 8.94
CA GLY A 42 18.08 -3.10 8.31
C GLY A 42 19.16 -2.12 7.84
N ASP A 43 20.24 -2.66 7.28
CA ASP A 43 21.47 -1.89 7.04
C ASP A 43 21.56 -1.29 5.63
N SER A 44 20.62 -1.64 4.73
CA SER A 44 20.64 -1.15 3.34
C SER A 44 20.34 0.34 3.22
N GLY A 45 19.57 0.91 4.15
CA GLY A 45 19.04 2.28 4.04
C GLY A 45 17.98 2.45 2.94
N ALA A 46 17.45 1.35 2.38
CA ALA A 46 16.39 1.39 1.37
C ALA A 46 15.09 1.97 1.95
N LEU A 47 14.32 2.64 1.11
CA LEU A 47 12.95 3.07 1.42
C LEU A 47 11.97 2.28 0.56
N LEU A 48 10.72 2.15 1.03
CA LEU A 48 9.66 1.47 0.30
C LEU A 48 8.51 2.41 -0.04
N GLY A 49 8.14 2.47 -1.31
CA GLY A 49 6.92 3.13 -1.77
C GLY A 49 5.82 2.09 -2.05
N ILE A 50 4.57 2.44 -1.76
CA ILE A 50 3.38 1.68 -2.16
C ILE A 50 2.57 2.51 -3.16
N ILE A 51 2.11 1.88 -4.22
CA ILE A 51 1.27 2.46 -5.27
C ILE A 51 -0.03 1.67 -5.45
N ASP A 52 -1.07 2.35 -5.92
CA ASP A 52 -2.32 1.73 -6.37
C ASP A 52 -2.20 1.08 -7.76
N ASN A 53 -3.29 0.47 -8.23
CA ASN A 53 -3.40 -0.14 -9.56
C ASN A 53 -3.24 0.83 -10.74
N ASN A 54 -3.34 2.14 -10.50
CA ASN A 54 -3.10 3.18 -11.49
C ASN A 54 -1.65 3.70 -11.45
N GLY A 55 -0.78 3.10 -10.64
CA GLY A 55 0.61 3.52 -10.46
C GLY A 55 0.77 4.77 -9.60
N ARG A 56 -0.27 5.22 -8.89
CA ARG A 56 -0.22 6.43 -8.05
C ARG A 56 0.21 6.07 -6.64
N SER A 57 1.09 6.89 -6.05
CA SER A 57 1.49 6.74 -4.65
C SER A 57 0.27 6.75 -3.73
N VAL A 58 0.23 5.83 -2.77
CA VAL A 58 -0.82 5.84 -1.76
C VAL A 58 -0.69 7.07 -0.85
N ILE A 59 -1.83 7.63 -0.43
CA ILE A 59 -1.86 8.69 0.56
C ILE A 59 -1.98 8.03 1.94
N TRP A 60 -0.90 8.03 2.70
CA TRP A 60 -0.84 7.40 4.01
C TRP A 60 -1.78 8.05 5.02
N ASN A 61 -2.30 7.21 5.93
CA ASN A 61 -3.15 7.62 7.05
C ASN A 61 -4.43 8.35 6.62
N LYS A 62 -4.86 8.20 5.36
CA LYS A 62 -6.12 8.73 4.84
C LYS A 62 -6.90 7.64 4.11
N PRO A 63 -8.24 7.62 4.26
CA PRO A 63 -9.08 6.73 3.47
C PRO A 63 -8.89 6.98 1.98
N MET A 64 -8.64 5.92 1.22
CA MET A 64 -8.72 5.94 -0.24
C MET A 64 -10.10 5.46 -0.68
N THR A 65 -10.67 6.18 -1.64
CA THR A 65 -11.82 5.68 -2.40
C THR A 65 -11.30 4.71 -3.43
N ILE A 66 -11.71 3.45 -3.32
CA ILE A 66 -11.36 2.45 -4.31
C ILE A 66 -12.24 2.72 -5.53
N GLY A 67 -11.63 2.73 -6.72
CA GLY A 67 -12.36 2.65 -7.99
C GLY A 67 -13.02 1.28 -8.18
N ASP A 68 -13.45 0.97 -9.41
CA ASP A 68 -14.14 -0.26 -9.75
C ASP A 68 -13.45 -1.49 -9.14
N VAL A 69 -14.11 -2.07 -8.13
CA VAL A 69 -13.65 -3.29 -7.48
C VAL A 69 -13.82 -4.43 -8.48
N SER A 70 -12.73 -5.07 -8.88
CA SER A 70 -12.83 -6.28 -9.70
C SER A 70 -13.34 -7.41 -8.83
N VAL A 71 -14.51 -7.94 -9.20
CA VAL A 71 -15.08 -9.15 -8.60
C VAL A 71 -14.60 -10.34 -9.42
N VAL A 72 -13.75 -11.18 -8.82
CA VAL A 72 -13.28 -12.43 -9.43
C VAL A 72 -13.70 -13.57 -8.50
N ASP A 73 -14.50 -14.51 -9.01
CA ASP A 73 -14.99 -15.68 -8.25
C ASP A 73 -15.65 -15.34 -6.90
N GLY A 74 -16.31 -14.17 -6.80
CA GLY A 74 -16.97 -13.71 -5.56
C GLY A 74 -16.02 -13.08 -4.53
N SER A 75 -14.75 -12.86 -4.89
CA SER A 75 -13.77 -12.11 -4.08
C SER A 75 -13.63 -10.67 -4.59
N GLN A 76 -13.50 -9.72 -3.65
CA GLN A 76 -13.06 -8.37 -3.99
C GLN A 76 -11.53 -8.33 -3.95
N GLN A 77 -10.90 -8.02 -5.08
CA GLN A 77 -9.45 -7.98 -5.20
C GLN A 77 -8.95 -6.55 -5.37
N PHE A 78 -7.91 -6.21 -4.61
CA PHE A 78 -7.23 -4.92 -4.66
C PHE A 78 -5.78 -5.15 -5.06
N GLU A 79 -5.39 -4.57 -6.20
CA GLU A 79 -4.02 -4.64 -6.70
C GLU A 79 -3.21 -3.43 -6.24
N PHE A 80 -2.00 -3.70 -5.78
CA PHE A 80 -1.03 -2.70 -5.36
C PHE A 80 0.36 -3.06 -5.89
N GLY A 81 1.23 -2.07 -5.94
CA GLY A 81 2.65 -2.25 -6.21
C GLY A 81 3.50 -1.77 -5.03
N VAL A 82 4.62 -2.45 -4.80
CA VAL A 82 5.68 -1.98 -3.91
C VAL A 82 6.97 -1.78 -4.71
N PHE A 83 7.72 -0.74 -4.40
CA PHE A 83 9.01 -0.48 -5.04
C PHE A 83 10.02 0.08 -4.06
N VAL A 84 11.29 -0.21 -4.34
CA VAL A 84 12.43 0.29 -3.58
C VAL A 84 12.83 1.65 -4.12
N ARG A 85 13.14 2.58 -3.23
CA ARG A 85 13.68 3.90 -3.56
C ARG A 85 14.89 4.22 -2.67
N LYS A 86 15.88 4.92 -3.23
CA LYS A 86 17.02 5.48 -2.47
C LYS A 86 16.59 6.68 -1.62
N PRO A 87 17.20 6.90 -0.45
CA PRO A 87 16.92 8.09 0.35
C PRO A 87 17.30 9.37 -0.43
N ALA A 88 16.72 10.50 -0.03
CA ALA A 88 17.01 11.80 -0.67
C ALA A 88 18.50 12.17 -0.58
N ILE A 89 19.12 11.80 0.54
CA ILE A 89 20.54 11.99 0.82
C ILE A 89 21.15 10.64 1.18
N GLY A 90 22.30 10.32 0.58
CA GLY A 90 23.03 9.08 0.79
C GLY A 90 22.77 8.01 -0.26
N GLU A 91 23.44 6.88 -0.07
CA GLU A 91 23.42 5.72 -0.96
C GLU A 91 22.68 4.55 -0.31
N ILE A 92 22.10 3.69 -1.14
CA ILE A 92 21.63 2.37 -0.70
C ILE A 92 22.85 1.44 -0.61
N LYS A 93 22.93 0.66 0.47
CA LYS A 93 23.94 -0.38 0.67
C LYS A 93 23.36 -1.76 0.36
N ILE A 94 24.24 -2.70 0.06
CA ILE A 94 23.87 -4.12 -0.01
C ILE A 94 23.50 -4.58 1.41
N GLY A 95 22.32 -5.20 1.55
CA GLY A 95 21.83 -5.71 2.83
C GLY A 95 20.32 -5.93 2.80
N GLU A 96 19.81 -6.59 3.83
CA GLU A 96 18.38 -6.81 4.00
C GLU A 96 17.67 -5.52 4.44
N PHE A 97 16.38 -5.44 4.13
CA PHE A 97 15.49 -4.41 4.64
C PHE A 97 14.07 -4.92 4.78
N SER A 98 13.33 -4.37 5.73
CA SER A 98 11.92 -4.69 5.95
C SER A 98 11.18 -3.50 6.55
N SER A 99 9.87 -3.44 6.32
CA SER A 99 8.98 -2.49 7.00
C SER A 99 7.67 -3.19 7.31
N ILE A 100 6.97 -2.74 8.36
CA ILE A 100 5.67 -3.25 8.76
C ILE A 100 4.68 -2.10 8.69
N VAL A 101 3.55 -2.35 8.05
CA VAL A 101 2.47 -1.38 7.89
C VAL A 101 1.14 -2.01 8.19
N THR A 102 0.15 -1.18 8.49
CA THR A 102 -1.21 -1.65 8.73
C THR A 102 -2.08 -1.33 7.52
N PHE A 103 -2.81 -2.33 7.02
CA PHE A 103 -3.85 -2.15 6.02
C PHE A 103 -5.21 -2.24 6.73
N ASN A 104 -5.93 -1.12 6.80
CA ASN A 104 -7.24 -1.04 7.41
C ASN A 104 -8.34 -1.15 6.36
N VAL A 105 -9.37 -1.93 6.67
CA VAL A 105 -10.62 -2.02 5.92
C VAL A 105 -11.75 -1.56 6.84
N GLU A 106 -12.52 -0.57 6.39
CA GLU A 106 -13.70 -0.06 7.09
C GLU A 106 -14.93 -0.25 6.19
N TYR A 107 -15.98 -0.85 6.73
CA TYR A 107 -17.26 -1.09 6.04
C TYR A 107 -18.26 -0.02 6.48
N GLU A 108 -18.95 0.59 5.52
CA GLU A 108 -20.07 1.51 5.77
C GLU A 108 -21.42 0.85 5.48
#